data_AF-A0A1Y4R8I4-F1
#
_entry.id   AF-A0A1Y4R8I4-F1
#
_cell.length_a   1.000
_cell.length_b   1.000
_cell.length_c   1.000
_cell.angle_alpha   90.00
_cell.angle_beta   90.00
_cell.angle_gamma   90.00
#
_symmetry.space_group_name_H-M   'P 1'
#
loop_
_entity.id
_entity.type
_entity.pdbx_description
1 polymer ?
#
loop_
_entity_poly.entity_id
_entity_poly.type
_entity_poly.pdbx_seq_one_letter_code
_entity_poly.pdbx_strand_id
1 'polypeptide(L)'
;MGVVFIASLFEMMDLQCKVYFNRDNMPSDKLVMNHSDVGIFPEDNIIFINIENIDDSTQFYFLLSKCAYELKHNKNVPLVEMNKRSDIFANYIIGLVFGAQIALDKDEETERILVEIEDEYPFQKVQPIIEQVEYEMEILSEYDEDDNNTTLVS
;
A
#
# COMPACT_ATOMS: atom_id res chain seq x y z
N MET A 1 6.09 11.34 1.40
CA MET A 1 5.38 10.33 0.57
C MET A 1 5.07 9.05 1.33
N GLY A 2 6.08 8.27 1.75
CA GLY A 2 5.86 6.94 2.33
C GLY A 2 4.98 6.91 3.58
N VAL A 3 5.26 7.79 4.55
CA VAL A 3 4.55 7.83 5.84
C VAL A 3 3.08 8.27 5.68
N VAL A 4 2.83 9.23 4.80
CA VAL A 4 1.49 9.76 4.54
C VAL A 4 0.63 8.69 3.87
N PHE A 5 1.09 8.10 2.77
CA PHE A 5 0.35 7.02 2.11
C PHE A 5 -0.06 5.90 3.09
N ILE A 6 0.87 5.44 3.94
CA ILE A 6 0.59 4.41 4.96
C ILE A 6 -0.51 4.87 5.91
N ALA A 7 -0.40 6.09 6.45
CA ALA A 7 -1.36 6.62 7.41
C ALA A 7 -2.75 6.77 6.79
N SER A 8 -2.85 7.37 5.61
CA SER A 8 -4.12 7.62 4.91
C SER A 8 -4.77 6.30 4.46
N LEU A 9 -3.98 5.33 3.98
CA LEU A 9 -4.46 3.98 3.66
C LEU A 9 -5.08 3.32 4.89
N PHE A 10 -4.40 3.36 6.04
CA PHE A 10 -4.90 2.71 7.25
C PHE A 10 -6.10 3.43 7.85
N GLU A 11 -6.16 4.75 7.76
CA GLU A 11 -7.34 5.52 8.12
C GLU A 11 -8.53 5.17 7.23
N MET A 12 -8.33 5.13 5.90
CA MET A 12 -9.36 4.74 4.94
C MET A 12 -9.91 3.33 5.23
N MET A 13 -9.03 2.41 5.59
CA MET A 13 -9.39 1.02 5.89
C MET A 13 -9.83 0.80 7.34
N ASP A 14 -9.80 1.82 8.19
CA ASP A 14 -10.06 1.70 9.63
C ASP A 14 -9.23 0.55 10.24
N LEU A 15 -7.90 0.66 10.10
CA LEU A 15 -6.92 -0.32 10.55
C LEU A 15 -6.00 0.29 11.61
N GLN A 16 -5.97 -0.36 12.78
CA GLN A 16 -4.94 -0.12 13.80
C GLN A 16 -3.89 -1.21 13.71
N CYS A 17 -2.85 -0.98 12.89
CA CYS A 17 -1.80 -1.98 12.68
C CYS A 17 -0.39 -1.37 12.77
N LYS A 18 0.60 -2.22 13.06
CA LYS A 18 2.01 -1.86 13.06
C LYS A 18 2.69 -2.43 11.83
N VAL A 19 3.48 -1.60 11.15
CA VAL A 19 4.28 -2.02 9.99
C VAL A 19 5.74 -2.04 10.36
N TYR A 20 6.42 -3.15 10.06
CA TYR A 20 7.86 -3.29 10.23
C TYR A 20 8.54 -3.47 8.87
N PHE A 21 9.54 -2.63 8.60
CA PHE A 21 10.31 -2.65 7.35
C PHE A 21 11.58 -3.50 7.41
N ASN A 22 11.96 -3.95 8.60
CA ASN A 22 13.09 -4.86 8.82
C ASN A 22 12.68 -5.90 9.85
N ARG A 23 13.02 -7.15 9.56
CA ARG A 23 12.69 -8.30 10.39
C ARG A 23 13.26 -8.16 11.79
N ASP A 24 14.47 -7.62 11.91
CA ASP A 24 15.15 -7.40 13.19
C ASP A 24 14.45 -6.34 14.06
N ASN A 25 13.62 -5.48 13.46
CA ASN A 25 12.83 -4.49 14.18
C ASN A 25 11.49 -5.05 14.69
N MET A 26 11.08 -6.24 14.25
CA MET A 26 9.84 -6.88 14.68
C MET A 26 9.97 -7.47 16.09
N PRO A 27 8.90 -7.48 16.92
CA PRO A 27 8.91 -8.14 18.22
C PRO A 27 9.38 -9.60 18.10
N SER A 28 10.36 -9.98 18.91
CA SER A 28 11.11 -11.24 18.77
C SER A 28 10.26 -12.50 18.89
N ASP A 29 9.12 -12.40 19.56
CA ASP A 29 8.13 -13.47 19.74
C ASP A 29 7.26 -13.74 18.50
N LYS A 30 7.26 -12.83 17.53
CA LYS A 30 6.49 -12.93 16.28
C LYS A 30 7.36 -13.26 15.07
N LEU A 31 8.66 -13.45 15.30
CA LEU A 31 9.63 -13.87 14.30
C LEU A 31 9.44 -15.35 13.93
N VAL A 32 8.42 -15.64 13.14
CA VAL A 32 8.37 -16.91 12.41
C VAL A 32 9.43 -16.83 11.31
N MET A 33 10.40 -17.76 11.32
CA MET A 33 11.40 -17.91 10.26
C MET A 33 10.73 -18.40 8.96
N ASN A 34 9.99 -17.52 8.31
CA ASN A 34 9.52 -17.72 6.95
C ASN A 34 10.45 -16.97 6.00
N HIS A 35 10.87 -17.65 4.94
CA HIS A 35 11.65 -17.07 3.82
C HIS A 35 10.80 -16.15 2.93
N SER A 36 9.75 -15.54 3.47
CA SER A 36 8.83 -14.69 2.73
C SER A 36 9.26 -13.24 2.84
N ASP A 37 9.27 -12.52 1.73
CA ASP A 37 9.57 -11.08 1.68
C ASP A 37 8.50 -10.23 2.36
N VAL A 38 7.34 -10.83 2.64
CA VAL A 38 6.19 -10.19 3.30
C VAL A 38 5.52 -11.18 4.26
N GLY A 39 5.03 -10.68 5.40
CA GLY A 39 4.27 -11.48 6.36
C GLY A 39 3.15 -10.69 7.03
N ILE A 40 2.00 -11.33 7.22
CA ILE A 40 0.85 -10.74 7.92
C ILE A 40 0.53 -11.59 9.15
N PHE A 41 0.35 -10.92 10.29
CA PHE A 41 0.06 -11.55 11.58
C PHE A 41 -1.26 -10.98 12.09
N PRO A 42 -2.41 -11.58 11.73
CA PRO A 42 -3.69 -10.94 11.94
C PRO A 42 -4.16 -10.91 13.39
N GLU A 43 -3.71 -11.85 14.23
CA GLU A 43 -4.01 -11.84 15.67
C GLU A 43 -3.45 -10.60 16.38
N ASP A 44 -2.38 -10.05 15.83
CA ASP A 44 -1.59 -8.99 16.43
C ASP A 44 -1.69 -7.66 15.68
N ASN A 45 -2.43 -7.63 14.56
CA ASN A 45 -2.50 -6.52 13.63
C ASN A 45 -1.09 -6.03 13.21
N ILE A 46 -0.27 -6.94 12.71
CA ILE A 46 1.08 -6.62 12.24
C ILE A 46 1.24 -6.99 10.77
N ILE A 47 1.86 -6.07 10.03
CA ILE A 47 2.36 -6.27 8.69
C ILE A 47 3.89 -6.16 8.73
N PHE A 48 4.56 -7.12 8.11
CA PHE A 48 5.99 -7.13 7.91
C PHE A 48 6.28 -7.10 6.41
N ILE A 49 7.15 -6.18 5.99
CA ILE A 49 7.59 -6.04 4.60
C ILE A 49 9.12 -5.92 4.62
N ASN A 50 9.82 -6.87 4.00
CA ASN A 50 11.27 -6.80 3.86
C ASN A 50 11.65 -5.88 2.69
N ILE A 51 12.03 -4.65 3.00
CA ILE A 51 12.33 -3.64 1.97
C ILE A 51 13.62 -3.93 1.19
N GLU A 52 14.50 -4.82 1.69
CA GLU A 52 15.75 -5.16 1.01
C GLU A 52 15.53 -5.87 -0.34
N ASN A 53 14.34 -6.42 -0.57
CA ASN A 53 13.97 -7.16 -1.78
C ASN A 53 12.94 -6.40 -2.64
N ILE A 54 12.81 -5.10 -2.44
CA ILE A 54 11.88 -4.25 -3.19
C ILE A 54 12.69 -3.31 -4.09
N ASP A 55 12.46 -3.41 -5.40
CA ASP A 55 13.25 -2.70 -6.42
C ASP A 55 12.74 -1.27 -6.67
N ASP A 56 11.45 -1.00 -6.42
CA ASP A 56 10.83 0.31 -6.61
C ASP A 56 9.74 0.65 -5.57
N SER A 57 9.46 1.95 -5.42
CA SER A 57 8.50 2.45 -4.44
C SER A 57 7.05 2.05 -4.72
N THR A 58 6.67 1.85 -5.99
CA THR A 58 5.32 1.43 -6.37
C THR A 58 5.08 -0.02 -5.97
N GLN A 59 6.08 -0.88 -6.14
CA GLN A 59 6.05 -2.26 -5.64
C GLN A 59 5.87 -2.30 -4.12
N PHE A 60 6.54 -1.42 -3.37
CA PHE A 60 6.32 -1.29 -1.93
C PHE A 60 4.86 -0.92 -1.60
N TYR A 61 4.31 0.13 -2.21
CA TYR A 61 2.94 0.57 -1.93
C TYR A 61 1.90 -0.46 -2.36
N PHE A 62 2.15 -1.18 -3.44
CA PHE A 62 1.32 -2.30 -3.88
C PHE A 62 1.28 -3.41 -2.82
N LEU A 63 2.45 -3.89 -2.38
CA LEU A 63 2.54 -4.93 -1.35
C LEU A 63 1.89 -4.50 -0.03
N LEU A 64 2.09 -3.25 0.37
CA LEU A 64 1.45 -2.69 1.55
C LEU A 64 -0.08 -2.66 1.43
N SER A 65 -0.61 -2.19 0.29
CA SER A 65 -2.05 -2.12 0.04
C SER A 65 -2.69 -3.50 0.03
N LYS A 66 -2.02 -4.47 -0.59
CA LYS A 66 -2.39 -5.88 -0.55
C LYS A 66 -2.49 -6.37 0.90
N CYS A 67 -1.45 -6.16 1.70
CA CYS A 67 -1.41 -6.62 3.09
C CYS A 67 -2.46 -5.97 3.98
N ALA A 68 -2.72 -4.67 3.78
CA ALA A 68 -3.76 -3.96 4.52
C ALA A 68 -5.14 -4.57 4.24
N TYR A 69 -5.43 -4.90 2.98
CA TYR A 69 -6.67 -5.60 2.59
C TYR A 69 -6.78 -6.98 3.22
N GLU A 70 -5.74 -7.80 3.08
CA GLU A 70 -5.71 -9.14 3.68
C GLU A 70 -5.92 -9.07 5.20
N LEU A 71 -5.27 -8.11 5.88
CA LEU A 71 -5.42 -7.93 7.32
C LEU A 71 -6.86 -7.55 7.72
N LYS A 72 -7.45 -6.56 7.03
CA LYS A 72 -8.83 -6.10 7.30
C LYS A 72 -9.85 -7.22 7.14
N HIS A 73 -9.64 -8.08 6.15
CA HIS A 73 -10.63 -9.05 5.69
C HIS A 73 -10.35 -10.49 6.07
N ASN A 74 -9.26 -10.81 6.78
CA ASN A 74 -8.82 -12.21 7.01
C ASN A 74 -9.90 -13.13 7.61
N LYS A 75 -10.87 -12.59 8.37
CA LYS A 75 -11.94 -13.36 9.00
C LYS A 75 -13.20 -13.50 8.16
N ASN A 76 -13.35 -12.70 7.10
CA ASN A 76 -14.59 -12.55 6.35
C ASN A 76 -14.51 -13.08 4.91
N VAL A 77 -13.29 -13.23 4.37
CA VAL A 77 -13.06 -13.67 2.99
C VAL A 77 -12.30 -15.00 3.00
N PRO A 78 -12.74 -16.03 2.23
CA PRO A 78 -12.01 -17.29 2.11
C PRO A 78 -10.59 -17.08 1.59
N LEU A 79 -9.61 -17.82 2.13
CA LEU A 79 -8.20 -17.69 1.75
C LEU A 79 -7.95 -17.80 0.24
N VAL A 80 -8.71 -18.64 -0.45
CA VAL A 80 -8.60 -18.87 -1.90
C VAL A 80 -8.98 -17.61 -2.70
N GLU A 81 -9.97 -16.85 -2.24
CA GLU A 81 -10.41 -15.61 -2.89
C GLU A 81 -9.59 -14.40 -2.41
N MET A 82 -9.01 -14.47 -1.21
CA MET A 82 -8.30 -13.37 -0.58
C MET A 82 -7.16 -12.84 -1.45
N ASN A 83 -6.34 -13.74 -2.00
CA ASN A 83 -5.17 -13.35 -2.79
C ASN A 83 -5.61 -12.52 -4.02
N LYS A 84 -6.57 -13.02 -4.80
CA LYS A 84 -7.11 -12.31 -5.98
C LYS A 84 -7.75 -10.96 -5.60
N ARG A 85 -8.59 -10.93 -4.55
CA ARG A 85 -9.23 -9.68 -4.09
C ARG A 85 -8.22 -8.64 -3.61
N SER A 86 -7.20 -9.06 -2.85
CA SER A 86 -6.16 -8.17 -2.35
C SER A 86 -5.27 -7.60 -3.47
N ASP A 87 -4.97 -8.38 -4.51
CA ASP A 87 -4.23 -7.90 -5.69
C ASP A 87 -5.05 -6.90 -6.51
N ILE A 88 -6.34 -7.16 -6.71
CA ILE A 88 -7.25 -6.23 -7.40
C ILE A 88 -7.38 -4.93 -6.60
N PHE A 89 -7.55 -5.02 -5.27
CA PHE A 89 -7.61 -3.84 -4.40
C PHE A 89 -6.32 -3.03 -4.48
N ALA A 90 -5.17 -3.68 -4.34
CA ALA A 90 -3.89 -3.00 -4.41
C ALA A 90 -3.70 -2.30 -5.76
N ASN A 91 -4.04 -2.95 -6.86
CA ASN A 91 -3.97 -2.33 -8.19
C ASN A 91 -4.93 -1.14 -8.34
N TYR A 92 -6.16 -1.27 -7.84
CA TYR A 92 -7.13 -0.18 -7.84
C TYR A 92 -6.61 1.06 -7.10
N ILE A 93 -6.09 0.88 -5.89
CA ILE A 93 -5.52 1.99 -5.09
C ILE A 93 -4.30 2.61 -5.77
N ILE A 94 -3.37 1.79 -6.25
CA ILE A 94 -2.16 2.27 -6.93
C ILE A 94 -2.50 2.99 -8.24
N GLY A 95 -3.49 2.50 -8.98
CA GLY A 95 -4.00 3.12 -10.20
C GLY A 95 -4.63 4.48 -9.93
N LEU A 96 -5.40 4.63 -8.86
CA LEU A 96 -6.00 5.91 -8.49
C LEU A 96 -4.98 6.92 -7.95
N VAL A 97 -4.05 6.48 -7.09
CA VAL A 97 -3.14 7.39 -6.38
C VAL A 97 -1.93 7.76 -7.22
N PHE A 98 -1.37 6.82 -7.98
CA PHE A 98 -0.12 7.03 -8.72
C PHE A 98 -0.29 6.98 -10.24
N GLY A 99 -1.50 6.72 -10.75
CA GLY A 99 -1.72 6.54 -12.19
C GLY A 99 -1.02 5.30 -12.76
N ALA A 100 -0.55 4.39 -11.91
CA ALA A 100 0.18 3.19 -12.30
C ALA A 100 -0.74 1.97 -12.32
N GLN A 101 -0.71 1.20 -13.41
CA GLN A 101 -1.47 -0.04 -13.52
C GLN A 101 -0.55 -1.25 -13.54
N ILE A 102 -0.86 -2.23 -12.70
CA ILE A 102 -0.23 -3.54 -12.75
C ILE A 102 -1.08 -4.44 -13.65
N ALA A 103 -0.46 -5.36 -14.39
CA ALA A 103 -1.20 -6.28 -15.25
C ALA A 103 -2.03 -7.24 -14.39
N LEU A 104 -3.36 -7.22 -14.58
CA LEU A 104 -4.29 -8.22 -14.04
C LEU A 104 -4.95 -8.99 -15.18
N ASP A 105 -5.35 -10.22 -14.88
CA ASP A 105 -6.13 -11.03 -15.81
C ASP A 105 -7.49 -10.38 -16.07
N LYS A 106 -7.79 -10.16 -17.36
CA LYS A 106 -9.05 -9.57 -17.82
C LYS A 106 -10.11 -10.66 -18.00
N ASP A 107 -10.57 -11.20 -16.88
CA ASP A 107 -11.65 -12.18 -16.81
C ASP A 107 -12.88 -11.62 -16.08
N GLU A 108 -14.05 -12.24 -16.32
CA GLU A 108 -15.33 -11.80 -15.73
C GLU A 108 -15.30 -11.78 -14.19
N GLU A 109 -14.51 -12.66 -13.56
CA GLU A 109 -14.38 -12.69 -12.11
C GLU A 109 -13.57 -11.50 -11.60
N THR A 110 -12.48 -11.14 -12.27
CA THR A 110 -11.68 -9.94 -11.96
C THR A 110 -12.54 -8.68 -12.05
N GLU A 111 -13.32 -8.52 -13.14
CA GLU A 111 -14.21 -7.37 -13.32
C GLU A 111 -15.29 -7.31 -12.22
N ARG A 112 -15.90 -8.45 -11.88
CA ARG A 112 -16.87 -8.52 -10.79
C ARG A 112 -16.27 -8.10 -9.44
N ILE A 113 -15.09 -8.63 -9.10
CA ILE A 113 -14.41 -8.30 -7.84
C ILE A 113 -14.02 -6.82 -7.81
N LEU A 114 -13.58 -6.25 -8.94
CA LEU A 114 -13.27 -4.83 -9.03
C LEU A 114 -14.50 -3.98 -8.71
N VAL A 115 -15.67 -4.29 -9.27
CA VAL A 115 -16.92 -3.58 -8.94
C VAL A 115 -17.24 -3.68 -7.45
N GLU A 116 -17.09 -4.87 -6.84
CA GLU A 116 -17.30 -5.04 -5.40
C GLU A 116 -16.33 -4.18 -4.57
N ILE A 117 -15.08 -4.04 -5.02
CA ILE A 117 -14.07 -3.19 -4.37
C ILE A 117 -14.39 -1.71 -4.55
N GLU A 118 -14.82 -1.27 -5.74
CA GLU A 118 -15.23 0.10 -6.01
C GLU A 118 -16.46 0.50 -5.19
N ASP A 119 -17.38 -0.44 -4.93
CA ASP A 119 -18.53 -0.21 -4.06
C ASP A 119 -18.10 -0.07 -2.58
N GLU A 120 -17.11 -0.84 -2.12
CA GLU A 120 -16.60 -0.80 -0.73
C GLU A 120 -15.65 0.38 -0.48
N TYR A 121 -14.88 0.75 -1.49
CA TYR A 121 -13.88 1.82 -1.49
C TYR A 121 -14.12 2.77 -2.68
N PRO A 122 -15.26 3.48 -2.68
CA PRO A 122 -15.56 4.41 -3.77
C PRO A 122 -14.54 5.54 -3.80
N PHE A 123 -14.41 6.18 -4.96
CA PHE A 123 -13.43 7.24 -5.21
C PHE A 123 -13.39 8.29 -4.08
N GLN A 124 -14.54 8.73 -3.56
CA GLN A 124 -14.60 9.74 -2.49
C GLN A 124 -13.91 9.30 -1.19
N LYS A 125 -13.83 7.99 -0.95
CA LYS A 125 -13.14 7.41 0.20
C LYS A 125 -11.63 7.34 -0.02
N VAL A 126 -11.18 7.18 -1.27
CA VAL A 126 -9.77 7.15 -1.67
C VAL A 126 -9.20 8.56 -1.87
N GLN A 127 -10.05 9.52 -2.23
CA GLN A 127 -9.69 10.90 -2.55
C GLN A 127 -8.75 11.57 -1.52
N PRO A 128 -8.93 11.42 -0.19
CA PRO A 128 -8.00 12.01 0.77
C PRO A 128 -6.57 11.48 0.66
N ILE A 129 -6.39 10.22 0.23
CA ILE A 129 -5.06 9.64 -0.01
C ILE A 129 -4.41 10.34 -1.21
N ILE A 130 -5.18 10.53 -2.28
CA ILE A 130 -4.74 11.19 -3.51
C ILE A 130 -4.28 12.61 -3.20
N GLU A 131 -5.13 13.40 -2.56
CA GLU A 131 -4.86 14.81 -2.23
C GLU A 131 -3.61 14.96 -1.35
N GLN A 132 -3.42 14.08 -0.37
CA GLN A 132 -2.26 14.14 0.52
C GLN A 132 -0.96 13.72 -0.18
N VAL A 133 -1.00 12.73 -1.08
CA VAL A 133 0.16 12.32 -1.87
C VAL A 133 0.53 13.40 -2.88
N GLU A 134 -0.45 13.97 -3.59
CA GLU A 134 -0.24 15.09 -4.53
C GLU A 134 0.40 16.28 -3.82
N TYR A 135 -0.12 16.67 -2.66
CA TYR A 135 0.43 17.77 -1.87
C TYR A 135 1.90 17.54 -1.46
N GLU A 136 2.26 16.32 -1.04
CA GLU A 136 3.66 16.02 -0.73
C GLU A 136 4.56 15.98 -1.97
N MET A 137 4.02 15.58 -3.13
CA MET A 137 4.77 15.61 -4.39
C MET A 137 5.04 17.05 -4.83
N GLU A 138 4.06 17.94 -4.71
CA GLU A 138 4.22 19.37 -4.99
C GLU A 138 5.30 19.98 -4.09
N ILE A 139 5.22 19.77 -2.77
CA ILE A 139 6.23 20.26 -1.83
C ILE A 139 7.65 19.79 -2.20
N LEU A 140 7.82 18.49 -2.52
CA LEU A 140 9.13 17.96 -2.89
C LEU A 140 9.66 18.59 -4.18
N SER A 141 8.78 18.88 -5.15
CA SER A 141 9.18 19.54 -6.38
C SER A 141 9.64 20.99 -6.18
N GLU A 142 9.07 21.70 -5.21
CA GLU A 142 9.48 23.07 -4.87
C GLU A 142 10.89 23.11 -4.25
N TYR A 143 11.25 22.11 -3.42
CA TYR A 143 12.61 22.01 -2.85
C TYR A 143 13.69 21.69 -3.90
N ASP A 144 13.36 20.90 -4.92
CA ASP A 144 14.29 20.57 -6.01
C ASP A 144 14.53 21.77 -6.97
N GLU A 145 13.61 22.74 -7.05
CA GLU A 145 13.80 23.97 -7.82
C GLU A 145 14.68 25.00 -7.10
N ASP A 146 14.59 25.12 -5.77
CA ASP A 146 15.38 26.07 -4.98
C ASP A 146 16.88 25.70 -4.90
N ASP A 147 17.22 24.40 -4.92
CA ASP A 147 18.61 23.94 -4.97
C ASP A 147 19.28 24.22 -6.34
N ASN A 148 18.50 24.32 -7.41
CA ASN A 148 19.03 24.66 -8.75
C ASN A 148 19.25 26.17 -8.96
N ASN A 149 18.66 27.04 -8.12
CA ASN A 149 18.84 28.50 -8.22
C ASN A 149 19.99 29.05 -7.37
N THR A 150 20.67 28.22 -6.56
CA THR A 150 21.73 28.69 -5.65
C THR A 150 23.14 28.61 -6.25
N THR A 151 23.30 28.15 -7.51
CA THR A 151 24.59 28.12 -8.20
C THR A 151 24.64 29.14 -9.33
N LEU A 152 24.75 30.43 -9.02
CA LEU A 152 25.30 31.47 -9.93
C LEU A 152 25.53 32.80 -9.19
N VAL A 153 26.38 32.79 -8.15
CA VAL A 153 27.14 34.00 -7.79
C VAL A 153 28.56 33.59 -7.45
N SER A 154 29.47 33.74 -8.40
CA SER A 154 30.92 33.80 -8.21
C SER A 154 31.50 34.72 -9.27
#